data_AF-A0A2H9LPG6-F1
#
_entry.id   AF-A0A2H9LPG6-F1
#
_cell.length_a   1.000
_cell.length_b   1.000
_cell.length_c   1.000
_cell.angle_alpha   90.00
_cell.angle_beta   90.00
_cell.angle_gamma   90.00
#
_symmetry.space_group_name_H-M   'P 1'
#
loop_
_entity.id
_entity.type
_entity.pdbx_description
1 polymer ?
#
loop_
_entity_poly.entity_id
_entity_poly.type
_entity_poly.pdbx_seq_one_letter_code
_entity_poly.pdbx_strand_id
1 'polypeptide(L)'
;MKHKKEYPRKIFHMTLGILMGLLILYFRKRYLLAFITGIICGGLIIRLFLLKGYRFELFDAFLRKFGRPMEIGMGAMNFIIGAFIAVLFFPREYAALGVIVLGVSDGLSTLMGMNSKNKVYMNKTFEGTTAFFISSFLIIYVKTSLFQAVLVSILLSLIELFAPVDDNLLIPPSCALLLSLSTW
;
A
#
# COMPACT_ATOMS: atom_id res chain seq x y z
N MET A 1 12.92 -17.01 12.50
CA MET A 1 12.32 -17.41 11.21
C MET A 1 11.27 -16.42 10.66
N LYS A 2 10.49 -15.72 11.50
CA LYS A 2 9.49 -14.71 11.06
C LYS A 2 10.09 -13.57 10.22
N HIS A 3 11.25 -13.03 10.62
CA HIS A 3 11.88 -11.89 9.93
C HIS A 3 12.38 -12.21 8.51
N LYS A 4 12.89 -13.42 8.24
CA LYS A 4 13.48 -13.77 6.92
C LYS A 4 12.47 -13.68 5.77
N LYS A 5 11.18 -13.89 6.03
CA LYS A 5 10.11 -13.77 5.01
C LYS A 5 9.57 -12.34 4.89
N GLU A 6 9.68 -11.52 5.93
CA GLU A 6 9.09 -10.18 5.93
C GLU A 6 9.90 -9.20 5.07
N TYR A 7 11.25 -9.31 5.08
CA TYR A 7 12.11 -8.52 4.18
C TYR A 7 11.77 -8.66 2.69
N PRO A 8 11.79 -9.86 2.08
CA PRO A 8 11.50 -10.00 0.65
C PRO A 8 10.05 -9.60 0.31
N ARG A 9 9.10 -9.84 1.24
CA ARG A 9 7.72 -9.40 1.09
C ARG A 9 7.61 -7.88 1.05
N LYS A 10 8.26 -7.17 1.96
CA LYS A 10 8.22 -5.70 2.02
C LYS A 10 9.03 -5.04 0.90
N ILE A 11 10.16 -5.62 0.50
CA ILE A 11 10.89 -5.17 -0.70
C ILE A 11 10.01 -5.31 -1.95
N PHE A 12 9.35 -6.46 -2.14
CA PHE A 12 8.41 -6.63 -3.24
C PHE A 12 7.25 -5.62 -3.18
N HIS A 13 6.70 -5.39 -2.00
CA HIS A 13 5.63 -4.42 -1.77
C HIS A 13 6.05 -2.97 -2.15
N MET A 14 7.24 -2.55 -1.72
CA MET A 14 7.82 -1.25 -2.07
C MET A 14 8.01 -1.11 -3.58
N THR A 15 8.62 -2.12 -4.23
CA THR A 15 8.82 -2.14 -5.68
C THR A 15 7.49 -2.07 -6.42
N LEU A 16 6.48 -2.81 -5.97
CA LEU A 16 5.14 -2.78 -6.55
C LEU A 16 4.48 -1.41 -6.40
N GLY A 17 4.59 -0.75 -5.24
CA GLY A 17 4.10 0.60 -5.01
C GLY A 17 4.74 1.65 -5.91
N ILE A 18 6.06 1.61 -6.03
CA ILE A 18 6.79 2.53 -6.92
C ILE A 18 6.37 2.28 -8.38
N LEU A 19 6.39 1.03 -8.83
CA LEU A 19 6.01 0.68 -10.20
C LEU A 19 4.56 1.08 -10.51
N MET A 20 3.61 0.76 -9.64
CA MET A 20 2.21 1.11 -9.83
C MET A 20 2.01 2.63 -9.81
N GLY A 21 2.69 3.36 -8.92
CA GLY A 21 2.71 4.82 -8.91
C GLY A 21 3.20 5.41 -10.23
N LEU A 22 4.30 4.88 -10.79
CA LEU A 22 4.80 5.28 -12.10
C LEU A 22 3.82 4.93 -13.23
N LEU A 23 3.22 3.75 -13.22
CA LEU A 23 2.18 3.38 -14.19
C LEU A 23 1.00 4.36 -14.11
N ILE A 24 0.59 4.74 -12.90
CA ILE A 24 -0.43 5.78 -12.69
C ILE A 24 0.01 7.07 -13.34
N LEU A 25 1.25 7.53 -13.17
CA LEU A 25 1.78 8.80 -13.72
C LEU A 25 2.08 8.81 -15.22
N TYR A 26 2.27 7.66 -15.88
CA TYR A 26 2.62 7.61 -17.31
C TYR A 26 1.55 7.05 -18.24
N PHE A 27 0.65 6.17 -17.77
CA PHE A 27 -0.45 5.63 -18.59
C PHE A 27 -1.76 6.42 -18.51
N ARG A 28 -2.52 6.47 -19.62
CA ARG A 28 -3.85 7.10 -19.63
C ARG A 28 -4.81 6.35 -18.70
N LYS A 29 -5.56 7.10 -17.89
CA LYS A 29 -6.50 6.60 -16.87
C LYS A 29 -7.40 5.47 -17.36
N ARG A 30 -7.97 5.57 -18.57
CA ARG A 30 -8.87 4.53 -19.14
C ARG A 30 -8.20 3.15 -19.27
N TYR A 31 -6.95 3.11 -19.76
CA TYR A 31 -6.24 1.85 -19.98
C TYR A 31 -5.73 1.28 -18.66
N LEU A 32 -5.31 2.17 -17.75
CA LEU A 32 -4.89 1.79 -16.42
C LEU A 32 -6.02 1.18 -15.60
N LEU A 33 -7.21 1.80 -15.60
CA LEU A 33 -8.38 1.25 -14.93
C LEU A 33 -8.76 -0.11 -15.51
N ALA A 34 -8.80 -0.25 -16.86
CA ALA A 34 -9.06 -1.53 -17.49
C ALA A 34 -8.03 -2.61 -17.08
N PHE A 35 -6.75 -2.25 -17.04
CA PHE A 35 -5.68 -3.14 -16.60
C PHE A 35 -5.84 -3.57 -15.13
N ILE A 36 -6.06 -2.63 -14.21
CA ILE A 36 -6.25 -2.91 -12.78
C ILE A 36 -7.51 -3.75 -12.57
N THR A 37 -8.61 -3.46 -13.26
CA THR A 37 -9.83 -4.26 -13.22
C THR A 37 -9.56 -5.69 -13.70
N GLY A 38 -8.79 -5.87 -14.78
CA GLY A 38 -8.38 -7.19 -15.25
C GLY A 38 -7.60 -7.99 -14.19
N ILE A 39 -6.67 -7.34 -13.48
CA ILE A 39 -5.93 -7.97 -12.37
C ILE A 39 -6.87 -8.34 -11.22
N ILE A 40 -7.80 -7.45 -10.84
CA ILE A 40 -8.81 -7.71 -9.79
C ILE A 40 -9.66 -8.94 -10.17
N CYS A 41 -10.23 -8.97 -11.37
CA CYS A 41 -11.06 -10.07 -11.84
C CYS A 41 -10.25 -11.38 -11.90
N GLY A 42 -9.06 -11.36 -12.50
CA GLY A 42 -8.17 -12.53 -12.56
C GLY A 42 -7.78 -13.04 -11.18
N GLY A 43 -7.43 -12.14 -10.25
CA GLY A 43 -7.09 -12.47 -8.86
C GLY A 43 -8.27 -13.10 -8.11
N LEU A 44 -9.49 -12.59 -8.29
CA LEU A 44 -10.70 -13.18 -7.72
C LEU A 44 -10.97 -14.58 -8.29
N ILE A 45 -10.85 -14.76 -9.60
CA ILE A 45 -11.03 -16.06 -10.25
C ILE A 45 -10.01 -17.08 -9.70
N ILE A 46 -8.72 -16.72 -9.68
CA ILE A 46 -7.68 -17.58 -9.12
C ILE A 46 -7.98 -17.93 -7.66
N ARG A 47 -8.37 -16.94 -6.85
CA ARG A 47 -8.73 -17.17 -5.44
C ARG A 47 -9.92 -18.13 -5.30
N LEU A 48 -10.95 -18.00 -6.14
CA LEU A 48 -12.10 -18.91 -6.14
C LEU A 48 -11.68 -20.35 -6.45
N PHE A 49 -10.80 -20.56 -7.43
CA PHE A 49 -10.26 -21.89 -7.73
C PHE A 49 -9.47 -22.46 -6.54
N LEU A 50 -8.61 -21.66 -5.91
CA LEU A 50 -7.84 -22.10 -4.73
C LEU A 50 -8.73 -22.48 -3.54
N LEU A 51 -9.79 -21.71 -3.29
CA LEU A 51 -10.79 -22.02 -2.26
C LEU A 51 -11.53 -23.33 -2.53
N LYS A 52 -11.72 -23.68 -3.81
CA LYS A 52 -12.28 -24.98 -4.23
C LYS A 52 -11.26 -26.13 -4.21
N GLY A 53 -10.03 -25.89 -3.77
CA GLY A 53 -8.99 -26.90 -3.63
C GLY A 53 -8.08 -27.10 -4.84
N TYR A 54 -8.28 -26.34 -5.92
CA TYR A 54 -7.35 -26.35 -7.04
C TYR A 54 -6.00 -25.76 -6.61
N ARG A 55 -4.89 -26.26 -7.18
CA ARG A 55 -3.54 -25.81 -6.89
C ARG A 55 -2.85 -25.35 -8.17
N PHE A 56 -2.17 -24.22 -8.10
CA PHE A 56 -1.39 -23.68 -9.20
C PHE A 56 0.02 -23.43 -8.69
N GLU A 57 1.01 -24.17 -9.19
CA GLU A 57 2.37 -24.18 -8.63
C GLU A 57 3.00 -22.78 -8.57
N LEU A 58 2.83 -21.99 -9.64
CA LEU A 58 3.31 -20.61 -9.73
C LEU A 58 2.68 -19.73 -8.65
N PHE A 59 1.37 -19.84 -8.45
CA PHE A 59 0.66 -19.04 -7.47
C PHE A 59 0.97 -19.47 -6.03
N ASP A 60 1.07 -20.77 -5.79
CA ASP A 60 1.48 -21.30 -4.49
C ASP A 60 2.93 -20.90 -4.17
N ALA A 61 3.84 -20.91 -5.15
CA ALA A 61 5.19 -20.39 -5.00
C ALA A 61 5.19 -18.88 -4.67
N PHE A 62 4.36 -18.10 -5.35
CA PHE A 62 4.17 -16.68 -5.07
C PHE A 62 3.66 -16.44 -3.65
N LEU A 63 2.58 -17.10 -3.22
CA LEU A 63 2.01 -16.98 -1.88
C LEU A 63 3.01 -17.42 -0.80
N ARG A 64 3.77 -18.49 -1.02
CA ARG A 64 4.80 -18.96 -0.05
C ARG A 64 5.89 -17.93 0.19
N LYS A 65 6.22 -17.13 -0.82
CA LYS A 65 7.30 -16.13 -0.81
C LYS A 65 6.85 -14.74 -0.37
N PHE A 66 5.67 -14.29 -0.82
CA PHE A 66 5.20 -12.92 -0.64
C PHE A 66 3.85 -12.80 0.10
N GLY A 67 3.12 -13.90 0.28
CA GLY A 67 1.85 -13.92 0.99
C GLY A 67 2.01 -13.84 2.51
N ARG A 68 0.98 -13.36 3.20
CA ARG A 68 0.86 -13.48 4.66
C ARG A 68 0.47 -14.93 5.01
N PRO A 69 0.97 -15.48 6.13
CA PRO A 69 0.49 -16.77 6.64
C PRO A 69 -1.02 -16.74 6.83
N MET A 70 -1.72 -17.83 6.49
CA MET A 70 -3.17 -17.98 6.63
C MET A 70 -4.05 -17.07 5.74
N GLU A 71 -3.46 -16.19 4.92
CA GLU A 71 -4.20 -15.38 3.95
C GLU A 71 -3.97 -15.88 2.51
N ILE A 72 -5.07 -16.07 1.76
CA ILE A 72 -5.01 -16.39 0.32
C ILE A 72 -4.96 -15.08 -0.46
N GLY A 73 -3.78 -14.45 -0.46
CA GLY A 73 -3.49 -13.26 -1.29
C GLY A 73 -4.27 -11.98 -0.93
N MET A 74 -4.93 -11.94 0.23
CA MET A 74 -5.85 -10.85 0.59
C MET A 74 -5.13 -9.50 0.69
N GLY A 75 -3.94 -9.44 1.31
CA GLY A 75 -3.16 -8.19 1.34
C GLY A 75 -2.79 -7.63 -0.05
N ALA A 76 -2.45 -8.49 -1.01
CA ALA A 76 -2.18 -8.06 -2.38
C ALA A 76 -3.46 -7.57 -3.08
N MET A 77 -4.59 -8.23 -2.81
CA MET A 77 -5.89 -7.81 -3.31
C MET A 77 -6.29 -6.45 -2.74
N ASN A 78 -6.13 -6.24 -1.44
CA ASN A 78 -6.39 -4.97 -0.76
C ASN A 78 -5.53 -3.84 -1.34
N PHE A 79 -4.26 -4.10 -1.64
CA PHE A 79 -3.37 -3.12 -2.28
C PHE A 79 -3.92 -2.68 -3.64
N ILE A 80 -4.31 -3.64 -4.48
CA ILE A 80 -4.80 -3.35 -5.84
C ILE A 80 -6.15 -2.64 -5.79
N ILE A 81 -7.04 -3.03 -4.86
CA ILE A 81 -8.33 -2.36 -4.66
C ILE A 81 -8.13 -0.94 -4.12
N GLY A 82 -7.24 -0.73 -3.14
CA GLY A 82 -6.90 0.59 -2.62
C GLY A 82 -6.38 1.52 -3.72
N ALA A 83 -5.45 1.02 -4.55
CA ALA A 83 -4.97 1.72 -5.73
C ALA A 83 -6.09 2.01 -6.75
N PHE A 84 -6.98 1.03 -7.00
CA PHE A 84 -8.12 1.20 -7.90
C PHE A 84 -9.04 2.33 -7.43
N ILE A 85 -9.42 2.36 -6.15
CA ILE A 85 -10.25 3.41 -5.56
C ILE A 85 -9.56 4.77 -5.72
N ALA A 86 -8.26 4.85 -5.39
CA ALA A 86 -7.50 6.09 -5.52
C ALA A 86 -7.51 6.62 -6.98
N VAL A 87 -7.21 5.76 -7.95
CA VAL A 87 -7.18 6.13 -9.38
C VAL A 87 -8.57 6.47 -9.91
N LEU A 88 -9.61 5.77 -9.45
CA LEU A 88 -10.98 5.94 -9.92
C LEU A 88 -11.50 7.33 -9.53
N PHE A 89 -11.36 7.72 -8.27
CA PHE A 89 -12.01 8.92 -7.73
C PHE A 89 -11.14 10.18 -7.72
N PHE A 90 -9.81 10.05 -7.69
CA PHE A 90 -8.93 11.21 -7.47
C PHE A 90 -8.09 11.57 -8.69
N PRO A 91 -7.51 12.78 -8.72
CA PRO A 91 -6.50 13.17 -9.70
C PRO A 91 -5.33 12.18 -9.71
N ARG A 92 -4.82 11.93 -10.92
CA ARG A 92 -3.75 10.97 -11.21
C ARG A 92 -2.52 11.17 -10.33
N GLU A 93 -2.12 12.42 -10.14
CA GLU A 93 -0.93 12.78 -9.37
C GLU A 93 -1.08 12.41 -7.89
N TYR A 94 -2.23 12.70 -7.30
CA TYR A 94 -2.53 12.38 -5.90
C TYR A 94 -2.74 10.88 -5.69
N ALA A 95 -3.40 10.20 -6.63
CA ALA A 95 -3.52 8.75 -6.62
C ALA A 95 -2.14 8.05 -6.69
N ALA A 96 -1.24 8.55 -7.54
CA ALA A 96 0.13 8.03 -7.63
C ALA A 96 0.90 8.21 -6.33
N LEU A 97 0.85 9.42 -5.73
CA LEU A 97 1.48 9.68 -4.43
C LEU A 97 0.94 8.74 -3.35
N GLY A 98 -0.38 8.55 -3.29
CA GLY A 98 -1.01 7.62 -2.33
C GLY A 98 -0.53 6.18 -2.48
N VAL A 99 -0.40 5.69 -3.71
CA VAL A 99 0.09 4.32 -3.97
C VAL A 99 1.59 4.18 -3.67
N ILE A 100 2.40 5.21 -3.93
CA ILE A 100 3.82 5.22 -3.58
C ILE A 100 3.99 5.27 -2.06
N VAL A 101 3.23 6.12 -1.36
CA VAL A 101 3.21 6.16 0.11
C VAL A 101 2.82 4.81 0.67
N LEU A 102 1.77 4.15 0.15
CA LEU A 102 1.44 2.79 0.56
C LEU A 102 2.65 1.86 0.39
N GLY A 103 3.24 1.76 -0.80
CA GLY A 103 4.34 0.82 -1.01
C GLY A 103 5.58 1.09 -0.14
N VAL A 104 6.02 2.35 -0.10
CA VAL A 104 7.29 2.75 0.53
C VAL A 104 7.13 2.94 2.03
N SER A 105 6.14 3.73 2.47
CA SER A 105 5.96 4.07 3.88
C SER A 105 5.44 2.92 4.71
N ASP A 106 4.49 2.10 4.23
CA ASP A 106 4.09 0.86 4.93
C ASP A 106 5.25 -0.16 4.97
N GLY A 107 6.03 -0.19 3.88
CA GLY A 107 7.28 -0.93 3.79
C GLY A 107 8.23 -0.57 4.93
N LEU A 108 8.61 0.71 5.01
CA LEU A 108 9.58 1.21 5.98
C LEU A 108 9.03 1.14 7.42
N SER A 109 7.75 1.45 7.63
CA SER A 109 7.07 1.31 8.93
C SER A 109 7.25 -0.11 9.48
N THR A 110 6.99 -1.11 8.65
CA THR A 110 7.12 -2.51 9.09
C THR A 110 8.57 -2.92 9.30
N LEU A 111 9.49 -2.50 8.42
CA LEU A 111 10.92 -2.84 8.56
C LEU A 111 11.55 -2.22 9.80
N MET A 112 11.21 -0.97 10.13
CA MET A 112 11.72 -0.30 11.32
C MET A 112 10.99 -0.78 12.59
N GLY A 113 9.71 -1.13 12.49
CA GLY A 113 8.90 -1.56 13.62
C GLY A 113 9.01 -3.04 14.00
N MET A 114 9.50 -3.92 13.12
CA MET A 114 9.44 -5.37 13.35
C MET A 114 10.25 -5.86 14.56
N ASN A 115 11.32 -5.16 14.93
CA ASN A 115 12.19 -5.49 16.06
C ASN A 115 12.02 -4.53 17.25
N SER A 116 11.12 -3.55 17.12
CA SER A 116 10.90 -2.57 18.18
C SER A 116 10.07 -3.14 19.32
N LYS A 117 10.46 -2.76 20.54
CA LYS A 117 9.74 -3.03 21.79
C LYS A 117 8.76 -1.91 22.16
N ASN A 118 8.86 -0.74 21.53
CA ASN A 118 8.07 0.45 21.84
C ASN A 118 6.73 0.41 21.09
N LYS A 119 5.80 -0.42 21.58
CA LYS A 119 4.45 -0.53 21.03
C LYS A 119 3.63 0.72 21.39
N VAL A 120 2.88 1.22 20.41
CA VAL A 120 2.02 2.41 20.57
C VAL A 120 0.56 1.99 20.54
N TYR A 121 0.14 1.29 19.49
CA TYR A 121 -1.22 0.80 19.33
C TYR A 121 -1.23 -0.59 18.69
N MET A 122 -1.88 -1.55 19.33
CA MET A 122 -1.89 -2.95 18.92
C MET A 122 -0.46 -3.48 18.65
N ASN A 123 -0.15 -3.81 17.41
CA ASN A 123 1.17 -4.32 17.00
C ASN A 123 2.08 -3.24 16.39
N LYS A 124 1.57 -2.01 16.19
CA LYS A 124 2.29 -0.86 15.62
C LYS A 124 3.23 -0.26 16.66
N THR A 125 4.38 0.23 16.21
CA THR A 125 5.44 0.74 17.08
C THR A 125 5.75 2.19 16.79
N PHE A 126 6.36 2.87 17.77
CA PHE A 126 6.76 4.26 17.63
C PHE A 126 7.74 4.46 16.47
N GLU A 127 8.71 3.57 16.32
CA GLU A 127 9.72 3.59 15.25
C GLU A 127 9.09 3.32 13.89
N GLY A 128 8.07 2.45 13.82
CA GLY A 128 7.34 2.19 12.59
C GLY A 128 6.54 3.40 12.14
N THR A 129 5.73 3.97 13.04
CA THR A 129 4.94 5.17 12.76
C THR A 129 5.83 6.39 12.46
N THR A 130 6.98 6.53 13.14
CA THR A 130 7.96 7.58 12.82
C THR A 130 8.56 7.38 11.42
N ALA A 131 8.93 6.16 11.07
CA ALA A 131 9.43 5.85 9.72
C ALA A 131 8.35 6.09 8.65
N PHE A 132 7.08 5.77 8.94
CA PHE A 132 5.95 6.08 8.08
C PHE A 132 5.83 7.59 7.86
N PHE A 133 5.82 8.38 8.95
CA PHE A 133 5.71 9.84 8.90
C PHE A 133 6.84 10.46 8.06
N ILE A 134 8.10 10.13 8.35
CA ILE A 134 9.26 10.71 7.66
C ILE A 134 9.22 10.35 6.17
N SER A 135 8.97 9.08 5.84
CA SER A 135 8.98 8.64 4.45
C SER A 135 7.79 9.20 3.64
N SER A 136 6.59 9.23 4.21
CA SER A 136 5.41 9.82 3.55
C SER A 136 5.58 11.32 3.34
N PHE A 137 6.17 12.03 4.31
CA PHE A 137 6.54 13.43 4.18
C PHE A 137 7.47 13.68 3.00
N LEU A 138 8.56 12.91 2.92
CA LEU A 138 9.53 13.06 1.82
C LEU A 138 8.90 12.79 0.45
N ILE A 139 8.01 11.80 0.34
CA ILE A 139 7.32 11.47 -0.91
C ILE A 139 6.37 12.59 -1.33
N ILE A 140 5.55 13.08 -0.39
CA ILE A 140 4.52 14.08 -0.66
C ILE A 140 5.16 15.45 -0.96
N TYR A 141 6.19 15.83 -0.20
CA TYR A 141 6.87 17.13 -0.33
C TYR A 141 7.45 17.38 -1.73
N VAL A 142 7.77 16.34 -2.51
CA VAL A 142 8.24 16.50 -3.90
C VAL A 142 7.23 17.24 -4.79
N LYS A 143 5.93 17.22 -4.44
CA LYS A 143 4.86 17.78 -5.27
C LYS A 143 3.96 18.77 -4.55
N THR A 144 4.21 19.06 -3.27
CA THR A 144 3.35 19.93 -2.45
C THR A 144 4.16 20.95 -1.67
N SER A 145 3.50 21.90 -1.02
CA SER A 145 4.17 22.79 -0.08
C SER A 145 4.64 22.05 1.17
N LEU A 146 5.58 22.64 1.91
CA LEU A 146 6.07 22.10 3.20
C LEU A 146 4.90 21.88 4.18
N PHE A 147 4.02 22.87 4.29
CA PHE A 147 2.87 22.81 5.20
C PHE A 147 1.92 21.68 4.84
N GLN A 148 1.57 21.55 3.55
CA GLN A 148 0.73 20.45 3.04
C GLN A 148 1.38 19.09 3.32
N ALA A 149 2.68 18.95 3.03
CA ALA A 149 3.39 17.69 3.22
C ALA A 149 3.41 17.25 4.69
N VAL A 150 3.70 18.18 5.62
CA VAL A 150 3.69 17.88 7.06
C VAL A 150 2.28 17.48 7.50
N LEU A 151 1.26 18.29 7.16
CA LEU A 151 -0.12 18.06 7.61
C LEU A 151 -0.64 16.70 7.12
N VAL A 152 -0.52 16.42 5.82
CA VAL A 152 -1.01 15.17 5.23
C VAL A 152 -0.26 13.97 5.79
N SER A 153 1.05 14.06 6.00
CA SER A 153 1.85 12.95 6.54
C SER A 153 1.53 12.66 8.00
N ILE A 154 1.23 13.68 8.82
CA ILE A 154 0.72 13.48 10.19
C ILE A 154 -0.60 12.71 10.12
N LEU A 155 -1.56 13.19 9.32
CA LEU A 155 -2.87 12.56 9.22
C LEU A 155 -2.78 11.12 8.70
N LEU A 156 -1.95 10.86 7.70
CA LEU A 156 -1.72 9.50 7.19
C LEU A 156 -1.06 8.59 8.23
N SER A 157 -0.12 9.11 9.02
CA SER A 157 0.49 8.33 10.11
C SER A 157 -0.53 7.98 11.20
N LEU A 158 -1.48 8.88 11.48
CA LEU A 158 -2.59 8.59 12.40
C LEU A 158 -3.53 7.54 11.80
N ILE A 159 -3.83 7.63 10.51
CA ILE A 159 -4.63 6.61 9.80
C ILE A 159 -3.91 5.25 9.87
N GLU A 160 -2.62 5.19 9.54
CA GLU A 160 -1.83 3.94 9.63
C GLU A 160 -1.78 3.36 11.04
N LEU A 161 -1.73 4.23 12.06
CA LEU A 161 -1.65 3.81 13.46
C LEU A 161 -2.99 3.27 13.99
N PHE A 162 -4.11 3.89 13.59
CA PHE A 162 -5.44 3.62 14.16
C PHE A 162 -6.44 2.96 13.20
N ALA A 163 -6.03 2.65 11.96
CA ALA A 163 -6.91 2.06 10.96
C ALA A 163 -7.57 0.77 11.48
N PRO A 164 -8.92 0.70 11.45
CA PRO A 164 -9.64 -0.52 11.82
C PRO A 164 -9.65 -1.57 10.69
N VAL A 165 -9.19 -1.20 9.49
CA VAL A 165 -9.14 -2.02 8.27
C VAL A 165 -7.71 -2.06 7.74
N ASP A 166 -7.41 -2.99 6.83
CA ASP A 166 -6.09 -3.13 6.22
C ASP A 166 -5.57 -1.83 5.57
N ASP A 167 -4.39 -1.38 5.99
CA ASP A 167 -3.70 -0.19 5.48
C ASP A 167 -3.58 -0.20 3.94
N ASN A 168 -3.43 -1.38 3.36
CA ASN A 168 -3.34 -1.55 1.90
C ASN A 168 -4.57 -1.04 1.15
N LEU A 169 -5.74 -1.07 1.79
CA LEU A 169 -6.98 -0.56 1.23
C LEU A 169 -7.16 0.94 1.50
N LEU A 170 -6.77 1.40 2.70
CA LEU A 170 -7.07 2.74 3.19
C LEU A 170 -6.06 3.81 2.81
N ILE A 171 -4.75 3.51 2.80
CA ILE A 171 -3.71 4.54 2.63
C ILE A 171 -3.78 5.24 1.26
N PRO A 172 -3.89 4.54 0.11
CA PRO A 172 -3.92 5.21 -1.19
C PRO A 172 -5.08 6.20 -1.36
N PRO A 173 -6.36 5.82 -1.12
CA PRO A 173 -7.46 6.77 -1.26
C PRO A 173 -7.44 7.86 -0.19
N SER A 174 -6.98 7.56 1.04
CA SER A 174 -6.88 8.57 2.09
C SER A 174 -5.84 9.65 1.74
N CYS A 175 -4.67 9.23 1.26
CA CYS A 175 -3.63 10.16 0.81
C CYS A 175 -4.15 11.03 -0.34
N ALA A 176 -4.77 10.41 -1.34
CA ALA A 176 -5.30 11.13 -2.48
C ALA A 176 -6.42 12.13 -2.09
N LEU A 177 -7.29 11.74 -1.15
CA LEU A 177 -8.33 12.61 -0.59
C LEU A 177 -7.74 13.79 0.17
N LEU A 178 -6.82 13.54 1.10
CA LEU A 178 -6.21 14.59 1.92
C LEU A 178 -5.43 15.60 1.06
N LEU A 179 -4.74 15.12 0.02
CA LEU A 179 -4.07 16.00 -0.95
C LEU A 179 -5.08 16.82 -1.76
N SER A 180 -6.18 16.21 -2.19
CA SER A 180 -7.24 16.91 -2.92
C SER A 180 -7.94 17.99 -2.08
N LEU A 181 -8.04 17.78 -0.77
CA LEU A 181 -8.65 18.73 0.18
C LEU A 181 -7.67 19.77 0.72
N SER A 182 -6.38 19.71 0.39
CA SER A 182 -5.36 20.62 0.93
C SER A 182 -4.80 21.59 -0.11
N THR A 183 -5.43 21.71 -1.28
CA THR A 183 -5.02 22.57 -2.41
C THR A 183 -5.24 24.08 -2.20
N TRP A 184 -5.16 24.56 -0.96
CA TRP A 184 -5.29 25.97 -0.60
C TRP A 184 -3.99 26.74 -0.82
#